data_AF-A0A533QI90-F1
#
_entry.id   AF-A0A533QI90-F1
#
_cell.length_a   1.000
_cell.length_b   1.000
_cell.length_c   1.000
_cell.angle_alpha   90.00
_cell.angle_beta   90.00
_cell.angle_gamma   90.00
#
_symmetry.space_group_name_H-M   'P 1'
#
loop_
_entity.id
_entity.type
_entity.pdbx_description
1 polymer ?
#
loop_
_entity_poly.entity_id
_entity_poly.type
_entity_poly.pdbx_seq_one_letter_code
_entity_poly.pdbx_strand_id
1 'polypeptide(L)'
;MQARSRRWLVAIAIAVAAIGCVGTPESGGDTARSSALPAPPDPPDNPTTPAKAALGKKLFFDPRLSGDGSMACQGCHYRHLGWTDGLALSRKVGGGMNTRHTPSVYNTGYYTSWYWDGRAKTLEGQVTAAWKAQIGADPARAAAVIAAVPAYQAEFQAVFGVAPNAENTAQALAAFLRTLNSGESPWDRYTAGDKTAVPADALAGYELFNGKAGCAGCHKPPLFSDGQFHNVGLEAGKANPDPGRFAVTKDPRDLSAFKTPSLRSVAISGPYFHDGSVGSLDAAVRYMASGGKADANKSGLLVDRKLADKEIAQLLAFLETLTSHERFEPPKVP
;
A
#
# COMPACT_ATOMS: atom_id res chain seq x y z
N MET A 1 35.76 88.48 -22.69
CA MET A 1 34.80 88.31 -21.57
C MET A 1 33.79 87.26 -21.99
N GLN A 2 33.34 86.43 -21.03
CA GLN A 2 32.28 85.41 -21.13
C GLN A 2 32.69 84.10 -21.83
N ALA A 3 32.35 82.91 -21.36
CA ALA A 3 32.02 82.39 -20.04
C ALA A 3 32.17 80.86 -20.19
N ARG A 4 32.88 80.21 -19.25
CA ARG A 4 33.01 78.74 -19.21
C ARG A 4 31.64 78.12 -18.90
N SER A 5 31.03 77.42 -19.85
CA SER A 5 29.83 76.62 -19.63
C SER A 5 30.21 75.23 -19.12
N ARG A 6 29.93 74.98 -17.83
CA ARG A 6 29.97 73.64 -17.21
C ARG A 6 28.83 72.81 -17.78
N ARG A 7 29.14 71.79 -18.57
CA ARG A 7 28.19 70.72 -18.95
C ARG A 7 28.02 69.77 -17.76
N TRP A 8 26.85 69.79 -17.16
CA TRP A 8 26.41 68.77 -16.20
C TRP A 8 25.91 67.56 -17.00
N LEU A 9 26.62 66.43 -16.90
CA LEU A 9 26.15 65.15 -17.39
C LEU A 9 25.14 64.59 -16.39
N VAL A 10 23.85 64.71 -16.69
CA VAL A 10 22.79 63.97 -16.00
C VAL A 10 22.78 62.56 -16.58
N ALA A 11 23.26 61.59 -15.80
CA ALA A 11 23.12 60.18 -16.13
C ALA A 11 21.67 59.76 -15.87
N ILE A 12 20.89 59.57 -16.93
CA ILE A 12 19.56 58.95 -16.87
C ILE A 12 19.78 57.44 -16.70
N ALA A 13 19.59 56.93 -15.48
CA ALA A 13 19.50 55.50 -15.25
C ALA A 13 18.15 55.00 -15.77
N ILE A 14 18.17 54.35 -16.94
CA ILE A 14 17.03 53.60 -17.47
C ILE A 14 16.86 52.36 -16.60
N ALA A 15 15.91 52.39 -15.67
CA ALA A 15 15.47 51.20 -14.96
C ALA A 15 14.68 50.32 -15.95
N VAL A 16 15.35 49.34 -16.55
CA VAL A 16 14.69 48.27 -17.29
C VAL A 16 13.93 47.44 -16.27
N ALA A 17 12.61 47.61 -16.22
CA ALA A 17 11.72 46.72 -15.52
C ALA A 17 11.78 45.35 -16.21
N ALA A 18 12.62 44.46 -15.69
CA ALA A 18 12.57 43.05 -16.02
C ALA A 18 11.22 42.53 -15.53
N ILE A 19 10.26 42.42 -16.46
CA ILE A 19 9.06 41.62 -16.27
C ILE A 19 9.57 40.19 -16.14
N GLY A 20 9.87 39.80 -14.90
CA GLY A 20 10.14 38.42 -14.56
C GLY A 20 8.91 37.62 -14.94
N CYS A 21 9.04 36.75 -15.93
CA CYS A 21 8.09 35.67 -16.15
C CYS A 21 7.95 34.94 -14.82
N VAL A 22 6.83 35.16 -14.13
CA VAL A 22 6.43 34.31 -13.02
C VAL A 22 6.10 32.98 -13.66
N GLY A 23 7.11 32.10 -13.72
CA GLY A 23 6.91 30.70 -14.03
C GLY A 23 5.91 30.17 -13.01
N THR A 24 4.73 29.78 -13.49
CA THR A 24 3.86 28.87 -12.75
C THR A 24 4.71 27.68 -12.33
N PRO A 25 4.76 27.30 -11.04
CA PRO A 25 5.49 26.11 -10.66
C PRO A 25 4.85 24.93 -11.40
N GLU A 26 5.62 24.27 -12.25
CA GLU A 26 5.26 22.97 -12.80
C GLU A 26 5.10 22.02 -11.60
N SER A 27 3.86 21.77 -11.18
CA SER A 27 3.52 20.77 -10.15
C SER A 27 3.61 19.34 -10.69
N GLY A 28 4.50 19.09 -11.65
CA GLY A 28 4.77 17.77 -12.24
C GLY A 28 6.10 17.22 -11.75
N GLY A 29 6.29 17.09 -10.43
CA GLY A 29 7.51 16.51 -9.89
C GLY A 29 7.70 15.06 -10.33
N ASP A 30 8.96 14.71 -10.64
CA ASP A 30 9.55 13.41 -10.98
C ASP A 30 9.27 12.28 -9.96
N THR A 31 8.01 12.03 -9.62
CA THR A 31 7.64 10.91 -8.77
C THR A 31 7.48 9.68 -9.65
N ALA A 32 8.44 8.76 -9.56
CA ALA A 32 8.43 7.51 -10.31
C ALA A 32 7.11 6.75 -10.07
N ARG A 33 6.41 6.30 -11.12
CA ARG A 33 5.23 5.43 -10.97
C ARG A 33 5.56 4.17 -10.16
N SER A 34 4.60 3.60 -9.42
CA SER A 34 4.85 2.40 -8.59
C SER A 34 5.41 1.23 -9.41
N SER A 35 4.97 1.09 -10.66
CA SER A 35 5.45 0.07 -11.60
C SER A 35 6.83 0.38 -12.23
N ALA A 36 7.38 1.59 -12.03
CA ALA A 36 8.73 1.99 -12.43
C ALA A 36 9.68 2.18 -11.25
N LEU A 37 9.22 1.93 -10.02
CA LEU A 37 10.13 1.82 -8.90
C LEU A 37 11.16 0.72 -9.22
N PRO A 38 12.41 0.86 -8.75
CA PRO A 38 13.34 -0.25 -8.75
C PRO A 38 12.68 -1.49 -8.13
N ALA A 39 13.14 -2.69 -8.52
CA ALA A 39 12.68 -3.90 -7.87
C ALA A 39 12.80 -3.73 -6.33
N PRO A 40 11.81 -4.20 -5.55
CA PRO A 40 11.89 -4.08 -4.10
C PRO A 40 13.18 -4.68 -3.58
N PRO A 41 13.75 -4.12 -2.49
CA PRO A 41 15.00 -4.62 -1.94
C PRO A 41 14.85 -6.09 -1.53
N ASP A 42 15.75 -6.91 -2.04
CA ASP A 42 15.86 -8.30 -1.67
C ASP A 42 16.69 -8.46 -0.40
N PRO A 43 16.23 -9.25 0.59
CA PRO A 43 17.06 -9.54 1.74
C PRO A 43 18.19 -10.51 1.32
N PRO A 44 19.43 -10.32 1.83
CA PRO A 44 20.58 -11.13 1.40
C PRO A 44 20.42 -12.64 1.60
N ASP A 45 19.65 -13.05 2.61
CA ASP A 45 19.37 -14.44 2.96
C ASP A 45 18.20 -15.03 2.15
N ASN A 46 17.40 -14.21 1.45
CA ASN A 46 16.36 -14.69 0.56
C ASN A 46 16.15 -13.80 -0.68
N PRO A 47 17.11 -13.77 -1.62
CA PRO A 47 16.98 -13.00 -2.86
C PRO A 47 15.85 -13.55 -3.75
N THR A 48 15.16 -12.66 -4.46
CA THR A 48 14.08 -13.03 -5.37
C THR A 48 14.66 -13.42 -6.71
N THR A 49 14.41 -14.66 -7.13
CA THR A 49 14.71 -15.12 -8.50
C THR A 49 13.40 -15.48 -9.20
N PRO A 50 13.34 -15.42 -10.55
CA PRO A 50 12.14 -15.82 -11.29
C PRO A 50 11.66 -17.24 -10.95
N ALA A 51 12.59 -18.19 -10.78
CA ALA A 51 12.26 -19.57 -10.41
C ALA A 51 11.68 -19.65 -8.98
N LYS A 52 12.27 -18.94 -8.02
CA LYS A 52 11.78 -18.91 -6.63
C LYS A 52 10.41 -18.26 -6.53
N ALA A 53 10.18 -17.15 -7.24
CA ALA A 53 8.88 -16.49 -7.30
C ALA A 53 7.82 -17.37 -8.00
N ALA A 54 8.18 -18.11 -9.05
CA ALA A 54 7.27 -19.04 -9.70
C ALA A 54 6.85 -20.20 -8.78
N LEU A 55 7.79 -20.76 -8.01
CA LEU A 55 7.50 -21.75 -6.97
C LEU A 55 6.58 -21.15 -5.89
N GLY A 56 6.93 -19.96 -5.38
CA GLY A 56 6.11 -19.23 -4.42
C GLY A 56 4.69 -18.95 -4.89
N LYS A 57 4.53 -18.62 -6.18
CA LYS A 57 3.22 -18.41 -6.80
C LYS A 57 2.37 -19.68 -6.73
N LYS A 58 2.92 -20.85 -7.08
CA LYS A 58 2.18 -22.12 -6.96
C LYS A 58 1.76 -22.38 -5.52
N LEU A 59 2.69 -22.24 -4.58
CA LEU A 59 2.46 -22.43 -3.15
C LEU A 59 1.36 -21.50 -2.60
N PHE A 60 1.33 -20.24 -3.04
CA PHE A 60 0.32 -19.26 -2.62
C PHE A 60 -1.12 -19.67 -2.99
N PHE A 61 -1.27 -20.49 -4.04
CA PHE A 61 -2.54 -21.00 -4.54
C PHE A 61 -2.83 -22.45 -4.09
N ASP A 62 -1.92 -23.08 -3.35
CA ASP A 62 -2.05 -24.49 -2.98
C ASP A 62 -2.70 -24.66 -1.59
N PRO A 63 -3.91 -25.21 -1.51
CA PRO A 63 -4.60 -25.38 -0.24
C PRO A 63 -3.95 -26.43 0.67
N ARG A 64 -3.06 -27.29 0.13
CA ARG A 64 -2.29 -28.27 0.93
C ARG A 64 -1.39 -27.62 1.98
N LEU A 65 -1.15 -26.31 1.89
CA LEU A 65 -0.45 -25.56 2.94
C LEU A 65 -1.31 -25.35 4.20
N SER A 66 -2.64 -25.33 4.11
CA SER A 66 -3.49 -25.21 5.29
C SER A 66 -3.52 -26.50 6.11
N GLY A 67 -3.79 -26.36 7.42
CA GLY A 67 -3.78 -27.49 8.35
C GLY A 67 -4.78 -28.61 8.01
N ASP A 68 -5.89 -28.27 7.35
CA ASP A 68 -6.96 -29.19 6.93
C ASP A 68 -7.13 -29.30 5.41
N GLY A 69 -6.28 -28.63 4.62
CA GLY A 69 -6.38 -28.63 3.16
C GLY A 69 -7.52 -27.80 2.58
N SER A 70 -8.21 -26.96 3.36
CA SER A 70 -9.37 -26.19 2.92
C SER A 70 -9.06 -24.79 2.36
N MET A 71 -7.87 -24.25 2.64
CA MET A 71 -7.54 -22.85 2.35
C MET A 71 -6.12 -22.67 1.81
N ALA A 72 -5.97 -21.80 0.82
CA ALA A 72 -4.68 -21.28 0.36
C ALA A 72 -4.56 -19.79 0.73
N CYS A 73 -3.36 -19.21 0.62
CA CYS A 73 -3.15 -17.77 0.84
C CYS A 73 -4.06 -16.90 -0.06
N GLN A 74 -4.20 -17.32 -1.33
CA GLN A 74 -5.16 -16.76 -2.30
C GLN A 74 -6.60 -16.71 -1.77
N GLY A 75 -6.99 -17.62 -0.86
CA GLY A 75 -8.33 -17.69 -0.29
C GLY A 75 -8.72 -16.47 0.57
N CYS A 76 -7.74 -15.67 1.01
CA CYS A 76 -7.94 -14.37 1.66
C CYS A 76 -7.46 -13.18 0.80
N HIS A 77 -6.74 -13.46 -0.30
CA HIS A 77 -6.06 -12.46 -1.10
C HIS A 77 -6.39 -12.67 -2.59
N TYR A 78 -7.58 -12.25 -3.01
CA TYR A 78 -8.04 -12.37 -4.39
C TYR A 78 -7.58 -11.17 -5.22
N ARG A 79 -6.86 -11.43 -6.31
CA ARG A 79 -6.39 -10.37 -7.23
C ARG A 79 -7.48 -9.40 -7.67
N HIS A 80 -8.68 -9.88 -8.01
CA HIS A 80 -9.77 -9.04 -8.51
C HIS A 80 -10.42 -8.16 -7.43
N LEU A 81 -10.14 -8.44 -6.15
CA LEU A 81 -10.56 -7.65 -4.98
C LEU A 81 -9.37 -6.87 -4.39
N GLY A 82 -8.46 -6.41 -5.26
CA GLY A 82 -7.27 -5.67 -4.84
C GLY A 82 -6.36 -6.46 -3.90
N TRP A 83 -6.33 -7.79 -4.03
CA TRP A 83 -5.61 -8.72 -3.13
C TRP A 83 -6.12 -8.75 -1.69
N THR A 84 -7.42 -8.55 -1.51
CA THR A 84 -8.17 -8.78 -0.26
C THR A 84 -9.22 -9.89 -0.49
N ASP A 85 -10.07 -10.17 0.50
CA ASP A 85 -11.19 -11.11 0.38
C ASP A 85 -12.57 -10.46 0.32
N GLY A 86 -12.64 -9.13 0.38
CA GLY A 86 -13.91 -8.41 0.35
C GLY A 86 -14.77 -8.62 1.61
N LEU A 87 -14.20 -9.15 2.69
CA LEU A 87 -14.91 -9.40 3.95
C LEU A 87 -14.41 -8.45 5.02
N ALA A 88 -15.30 -7.99 5.91
CA ALA A 88 -14.88 -7.14 7.03
C ALA A 88 -13.79 -7.82 7.89
N LEU A 89 -14.00 -9.10 8.20
CA LEU A 89 -13.05 -9.98 8.88
C LEU A 89 -13.08 -11.35 8.22
N SER A 90 -11.91 -11.95 8.01
CA SER A 90 -11.78 -13.29 7.41
C SER A 90 -11.90 -14.39 8.45
N ARG A 91 -12.48 -15.53 8.07
CA ARG A 91 -12.49 -16.73 8.90
C ARG A 91 -11.11 -17.40 8.87
N LYS A 92 -10.68 -17.98 10.00
CA LYS A 92 -9.47 -18.80 10.08
C LYS A 92 -9.79 -20.27 9.80
N VAL A 93 -8.80 -21.01 9.31
CA VAL A 93 -8.83 -22.48 9.33
C VAL A 93 -8.89 -22.96 10.77
N GLY A 94 -9.72 -23.97 11.06
CA GLY A 94 -9.98 -24.43 12.43
C GLY A 94 -11.01 -23.58 13.21
N GLY A 95 -11.56 -22.52 12.60
CA GLY A 95 -12.65 -21.72 13.16
C GLY A 95 -12.23 -20.39 13.78
N GLY A 96 -13.22 -19.59 14.17
CA GLY A 96 -13.02 -18.22 14.63
C GLY A 96 -12.74 -17.21 13.51
N MET A 97 -12.67 -15.94 13.87
CA MET A 97 -12.41 -14.83 12.95
C MET A 97 -11.02 -14.24 13.19
N ASN A 98 -10.44 -13.66 12.14
CA ASN A 98 -9.38 -12.67 12.29
C ASN A 98 -9.93 -11.44 13.01
N THR A 99 -9.05 -10.72 13.70
CA THR A 99 -9.41 -9.50 14.42
C THR A 99 -9.28 -8.26 13.56
N ARG A 100 -8.79 -8.40 12.33
CA ARG A 100 -8.59 -7.31 11.37
C ARG A 100 -8.93 -7.75 9.95
N HIS A 101 -9.34 -6.78 9.15
CA HIS A 101 -9.51 -6.88 7.71
C HIS A 101 -8.23 -7.36 7.03
N THR A 102 -8.36 -8.17 5.98
CA THR A 102 -7.21 -8.66 5.23
C THR A 102 -6.56 -7.51 4.45
N PRO A 103 -5.31 -7.11 4.76
CA PRO A 103 -4.66 -6.05 4.01
C PRO A 103 -4.31 -6.53 2.61
N SER A 104 -4.36 -5.61 1.62
CA SER A 104 -3.82 -5.90 0.28
C SER A 104 -2.35 -6.30 0.36
N VAL A 105 -1.95 -7.27 -0.46
CA VAL A 105 -0.53 -7.64 -0.64
C VAL A 105 0.16 -6.90 -1.79
N TYR A 106 -0.52 -5.94 -2.42
CA TYR A 106 0.13 -5.08 -3.41
C TYR A 106 1.34 -4.36 -2.82
N ASN A 107 2.41 -4.31 -3.62
CA ASN A 107 3.64 -3.57 -3.33
C ASN A 107 4.30 -3.98 -2.00
N THR A 108 3.95 -5.15 -1.46
CA THR A 108 4.35 -5.51 -0.10
C THR A 108 5.86 -5.70 0.05
N GLY A 109 6.59 -5.92 -1.05
CA GLY A 109 8.05 -6.00 -1.06
C GLY A 109 8.73 -4.67 -0.71
N TYR A 110 8.06 -3.53 -0.86
CA TYR A 110 8.63 -2.21 -0.55
C TYR A 110 8.47 -1.80 0.93
N TYR A 111 7.71 -2.58 1.72
CA TYR A 111 7.49 -2.27 3.13
C TYR A 111 8.63 -2.78 4.00
N THR A 112 8.85 -2.10 5.12
CA THR A 112 9.80 -2.51 6.17
C THR A 112 9.10 -3.07 7.42
N SER A 113 7.76 -3.00 7.45
CA SER A 113 6.92 -3.59 8.50
C SER A 113 5.59 -4.08 7.92
N TRP A 114 5.13 -5.24 8.42
CA TRP A 114 3.92 -5.90 7.93
C TRP A 114 2.88 -6.09 9.03
N TYR A 115 1.64 -6.38 8.61
CA TYR A 115 0.40 -6.22 9.37
C TYR A 115 -0.01 -4.75 9.60
N TRP A 116 -1.26 -4.54 9.99
CA TRP A 116 -1.82 -3.23 10.34
C TRP A 116 -1.11 -2.55 11.52
N ASP A 117 -0.51 -3.30 12.43
CA ASP A 117 0.25 -2.77 13.59
C ASP A 117 1.78 -2.80 13.37
N GLY A 118 2.24 -3.31 12.22
CA GLY A 118 3.66 -3.39 11.90
C GLY A 118 4.45 -4.38 12.76
N ARG A 119 3.79 -5.36 13.42
CA ARG A 119 4.46 -6.28 14.36
C ARG A 119 5.47 -7.20 13.69
N ALA A 120 5.34 -7.47 12.40
CA ALA A 120 6.27 -8.33 11.67
C ALA A 120 7.42 -7.50 11.10
N LYS A 121 8.65 -7.94 11.41
CA LYS A 121 9.90 -7.29 11.00
C LYS A 121 10.45 -7.76 9.65
N THR A 122 9.98 -8.91 9.16
CA THR A 122 10.33 -9.48 7.86
C THR A 122 9.08 -10.03 7.18
N LEU A 123 9.10 -10.08 5.84
CA LEU A 123 8.02 -10.66 5.05
C LEU A 123 7.90 -12.17 5.31
N GLU A 124 9.02 -12.88 5.40
CA GLU A 124 9.09 -14.31 5.73
C GLU A 124 8.50 -14.60 7.11
N GLY A 125 8.79 -13.74 8.08
CA GLY A 125 8.22 -13.82 9.43
C GLY A 125 6.71 -13.57 9.41
N GLN A 126 6.25 -12.62 8.59
CA GLN A 126 4.82 -12.39 8.39
C GLN A 126 4.14 -13.61 7.77
N VAL A 127 4.70 -14.18 6.69
CA VAL A 127 4.20 -15.38 6.01
C VAL A 127 4.13 -16.55 6.97
N THR A 128 5.19 -16.80 7.73
CA THR A 128 5.24 -17.90 8.70
C THR A 128 4.19 -17.73 9.81
N ALA A 129 4.01 -16.50 10.31
CA ALA A 129 2.97 -16.21 11.29
C ALA A 129 1.58 -16.39 10.69
N ALA A 130 1.36 -15.98 9.44
CA ALA A 130 0.11 -16.15 8.72
C ALA A 130 -0.24 -17.63 8.52
N TRP A 131 0.77 -18.40 8.13
CA TRP A 131 0.69 -19.84 7.91
C TRP A 131 0.22 -20.59 9.16
N LYS A 132 0.81 -20.22 10.32
CA LYS A 132 0.46 -20.82 11.61
C LYS A 132 -0.92 -20.39 12.11
N ALA A 133 -1.19 -19.09 12.14
CA ALA A 133 -2.32 -18.55 12.90
C ALA A 133 -3.62 -18.38 12.09
N GLN A 134 -3.55 -18.20 10.76
CA GLN A 134 -4.71 -17.93 9.93
C GLN A 134 -5.14 -19.16 9.13
N ILE A 135 -4.19 -19.86 8.52
CA ILE A 135 -4.47 -21.10 7.78
C ILE A 135 -4.15 -22.37 8.60
N GLY A 136 -3.89 -22.21 9.89
CA GLY A 136 -4.02 -23.24 10.92
C GLY A 136 -3.05 -24.42 10.79
N ALA A 137 -1.89 -24.22 10.17
CA ALA A 137 -0.95 -25.30 9.91
C ALA A 137 0.28 -25.25 10.81
N ASP A 138 0.79 -26.42 11.19
CA ASP A 138 2.20 -26.55 11.55
C ASP A 138 3.05 -26.50 10.27
N PRO A 139 3.96 -25.53 10.08
CA PRO A 139 4.69 -25.38 8.83
C PRO A 139 5.57 -26.57 8.46
N ALA A 140 6.12 -27.29 9.44
CA ALA A 140 6.95 -28.47 9.15
C ALA A 140 6.09 -29.61 8.62
N ARG A 141 4.92 -29.85 9.24
CA ARG A 141 3.95 -30.84 8.76
C ARG A 141 3.40 -30.50 7.38
N ALA A 142 3.02 -29.24 7.16
CA ALA A 142 2.51 -28.81 5.86
C ALA A 142 3.61 -28.88 4.77
N ALA A 143 4.86 -28.54 5.09
CA ALA A 143 5.97 -28.74 4.18
C ALA A 143 6.22 -30.23 3.85
N ALA A 144 6.01 -31.15 4.80
CA ALA A 144 6.08 -32.59 4.53
C ALA A 144 4.96 -33.06 3.57
N VAL A 145 3.76 -32.46 3.65
CA VAL A 145 2.68 -32.72 2.67
C VAL A 145 3.09 -32.24 1.28
N ILE A 146 3.69 -31.05 1.18
CA ILE A 146 4.26 -30.53 -0.08
C ILE A 146 5.39 -31.44 -0.60
N ALA A 147 6.24 -31.95 0.29
CA ALA A 147 7.32 -32.87 -0.05
C ALA A 147 6.82 -34.22 -0.59
N ALA A 148 5.57 -34.61 -0.36
CA ALA A 148 4.98 -35.82 -0.94
C ALA A 148 4.62 -35.65 -2.43
N VAL A 149 4.68 -34.44 -2.98
CA VAL A 149 4.36 -34.15 -4.39
C VAL A 149 5.66 -34.16 -5.22
N PRO A 150 5.84 -35.09 -6.18
CA PRO A 150 7.11 -35.20 -6.93
C PRO A 150 7.50 -33.92 -7.68
N ALA A 151 6.54 -33.18 -8.21
CA ALA A 151 6.80 -31.91 -8.88
C ALA A 151 7.42 -30.87 -7.93
N TYR A 152 6.91 -30.76 -6.69
CA TYR A 152 7.50 -29.84 -5.72
C TYR A 152 8.88 -30.28 -5.25
N GLN A 153 9.15 -31.58 -5.13
CA GLN A 153 10.51 -32.05 -4.83
C GLN A 153 11.51 -31.55 -5.89
N ALA A 154 11.17 -31.70 -7.18
CA ALA A 154 12.02 -31.24 -8.27
C ALA A 154 12.19 -29.71 -8.27
N GLU A 155 11.12 -28.96 -8.02
CA GLU A 155 11.18 -27.48 -7.98
C GLU A 155 11.98 -26.96 -6.79
N PHE A 156 11.83 -27.54 -5.60
CA PHE A 156 12.64 -27.16 -4.43
C PHE A 156 14.12 -27.56 -4.61
N GLN A 157 14.40 -28.72 -5.20
CA GLN A 157 15.78 -29.10 -5.53
C GLN A 157 16.41 -28.12 -6.51
N ALA A 158 15.67 -27.65 -7.52
CA ALA A 158 16.17 -26.68 -8.49
C ALA A 158 16.38 -25.28 -7.90
N VAL A 159 15.51 -24.83 -6.99
CA VAL A 159 15.54 -23.47 -6.43
C VAL A 159 16.44 -23.35 -5.21
N PHE A 160 16.44 -24.36 -4.34
CA PHE A 160 17.10 -24.32 -3.02
C PHE A 160 18.13 -25.44 -2.83
N GLY A 161 18.22 -26.42 -3.73
CA GLY A 161 19.14 -27.55 -3.58
C GLY A 161 18.73 -28.58 -2.51
N VAL A 162 17.50 -28.47 -1.99
CA VAL A 162 16.99 -29.30 -0.89
C VAL A 162 15.55 -29.75 -1.15
N ALA A 163 15.08 -30.75 -0.40
CA ALA A 163 13.67 -31.12 -0.39
C ALA A 163 12.80 -30.02 0.26
N PRO A 164 11.47 -30.00 -0.01
CA PRO A 164 10.57 -29.03 0.58
C PRO A 164 10.61 -29.04 2.11
N ASN A 165 10.76 -27.86 2.71
CA ASN A 165 10.78 -27.64 4.15
C ASN A 165 10.11 -26.29 4.49
N ALA A 166 9.83 -26.07 5.78
CA ALA A 166 9.09 -24.90 6.23
C ALA A 166 9.77 -23.57 5.89
N GLU A 167 11.09 -23.49 6.08
CA GLU A 167 11.87 -22.27 5.85
C GLU A 167 11.86 -21.90 4.37
N ASN A 168 12.25 -22.81 3.49
CA ASN A 168 12.29 -22.52 2.06
C ASN A 168 10.89 -22.33 1.45
N THR A 169 9.84 -22.91 2.05
CA THR A 169 8.45 -22.64 1.67
C THR A 169 8.07 -21.19 1.98
N ALA A 170 8.38 -20.70 3.19
CA ALA A 170 8.14 -19.30 3.56
C ALA A 170 8.97 -18.34 2.70
N GLN A 171 10.22 -18.70 2.39
CA GLN A 171 11.09 -17.92 1.51
C GLN A 171 10.57 -17.84 0.08
N ALA A 172 10.07 -18.95 -0.48
CA ALA A 172 9.47 -18.97 -1.82
C ALA A 172 8.21 -18.10 -1.87
N LEU A 173 7.31 -18.24 -0.89
CA LEU A 173 6.12 -17.40 -0.75
C LEU A 173 6.48 -15.91 -0.65
N ALA A 174 7.47 -15.55 0.19
CA ALA A 174 7.94 -14.17 0.31
C ALA A 174 8.52 -13.62 -1.00
N ALA A 175 9.30 -14.43 -1.73
CA ALA A 175 9.82 -14.06 -3.04
C ALA A 175 8.69 -13.79 -4.05
N PHE A 176 7.63 -14.60 -4.05
CA PHE A 176 6.44 -14.31 -4.87
C PHE A 176 5.74 -13.02 -4.44
N LEU A 177 5.52 -12.82 -3.15
CA LEU A 177 4.86 -11.62 -2.62
C LEU A 177 5.61 -10.33 -2.99
N ARG A 178 6.95 -10.35 -3.06
CA ARG A 178 7.74 -9.20 -3.56
C ARG A 178 7.47 -8.88 -5.03
N THR A 179 6.96 -9.83 -5.83
CA THR A 179 6.60 -9.58 -7.23
C THR A 179 5.20 -9.01 -7.42
N LEU A 180 4.36 -9.00 -6.38
CA LEU A 180 2.98 -8.51 -6.44
C LEU A 180 2.93 -6.99 -6.39
N ASN A 181 3.51 -6.34 -7.39
CA ASN A 181 3.46 -4.88 -7.53
C ASN A 181 2.19 -4.46 -8.28
N SER A 182 1.61 -3.33 -7.89
CA SER A 182 0.53 -2.72 -8.67
C SER A 182 1.07 -2.33 -10.05
N GLY A 183 0.40 -2.78 -11.11
CA GLY A 183 0.80 -2.47 -12.48
C GLY A 183 0.59 -1.00 -12.86
N GLU A 184 0.62 -0.73 -14.16
CA GLU A 184 0.34 0.60 -14.70
C GLU A 184 -1.14 0.98 -14.49
N SER A 185 -1.36 2.06 -13.74
CA SER A 185 -2.68 2.66 -13.51
C SER A 185 -2.92 3.86 -14.46
N PRO A 186 -4.17 4.31 -14.65
CA PRO A 186 -4.46 5.54 -15.39
C PRO A 186 -3.66 6.75 -14.88
N TRP A 187 -3.48 6.89 -13.56
CA TRP A 187 -2.64 7.92 -12.98
C TRP A 187 -1.18 7.82 -13.43
N ASP A 188 -0.63 6.60 -13.46
CA ASP A 188 0.75 6.41 -13.91
C ASP A 188 0.93 6.78 -15.39
N ARG A 189 -0.03 6.45 -16.26
CA ARG A 189 -0.02 6.90 -17.66
C ARG A 189 -0.05 8.43 -17.77
N TYR A 190 -0.88 9.10 -16.96
CA TYR A 190 -0.94 10.56 -16.91
C TYR A 190 0.40 11.19 -16.51
N THR A 191 1.05 10.65 -15.47
CA THR A 191 2.38 11.12 -15.04
C THR A 191 3.47 10.83 -16.08
N ALA A 192 3.30 9.78 -16.89
CA ALA A 192 4.19 9.45 -18.00
C ALA A 192 3.93 10.27 -19.28
N GLY A 193 2.98 11.21 -19.26
CA GLY A 193 2.72 12.16 -20.35
C GLY A 193 1.40 11.96 -21.11
N ASP A 194 0.68 10.86 -20.89
CA ASP A 194 -0.63 10.65 -21.49
C ASP A 194 -1.70 11.49 -20.77
N LYS A 195 -1.85 12.74 -21.19
CA LYS A 195 -2.81 13.69 -20.61
C LYS A 195 -4.28 13.28 -20.79
N THR A 196 -4.57 12.27 -21.61
CA THR A 196 -5.92 11.73 -21.81
C THR A 196 -6.28 10.60 -20.84
N ALA A 197 -5.29 10.06 -20.12
CA ALA A 197 -5.50 8.93 -19.22
C ALA A 197 -6.35 9.25 -17.98
N VAL A 198 -6.47 10.52 -17.60
CA VAL A 198 -7.13 10.96 -16.37
C VAL A 198 -8.12 12.08 -16.69
N PRO A 199 -9.40 11.99 -16.26
CA PRO A 199 -10.40 13.02 -16.49
C PRO A 199 -10.14 14.27 -15.63
N ALA A 200 -10.71 15.41 -16.03
CA ALA A 200 -10.53 16.69 -15.35
C ALA A 200 -10.88 16.66 -13.85
N ASP A 201 -11.94 15.94 -13.45
CA ASP A 201 -12.32 15.83 -12.04
C ASP A 201 -11.29 15.05 -11.21
N ALA A 202 -10.63 14.05 -11.78
CA ALA A 202 -9.55 13.34 -11.11
C ALA A 202 -8.29 14.21 -10.97
N LEU A 203 -8.02 15.11 -11.92
CA LEU A 203 -6.95 16.10 -11.79
C LEU A 203 -7.27 17.09 -10.65
N ALA A 204 -8.49 17.62 -10.60
CA ALA A 204 -8.94 18.44 -9.48
C ALA A 204 -8.87 17.68 -8.14
N GLY A 205 -9.19 16.38 -8.16
CA GLY A 205 -9.05 15.47 -7.03
C GLY A 205 -7.60 15.35 -6.54
N TYR A 206 -6.63 15.23 -7.44
CA TYR A 206 -5.22 15.19 -7.08
C TYR A 206 -4.74 16.51 -6.47
N GLU A 207 -5.18 17.66 -7.00
CA GLU A 207 -4.86 18.97 -6.41
C GLU A 207 -5.45 19.10 -4.99
N LEU A 208 -6.69 18.64 -4.79
CA LEU A 208 -7.29 18.56 -3.45
C LEU A 208 -6.48 17.63 -2.53
N PHE A 209 -6.09 16.45 -3.02
CA PHE A 209 -5.36 15.43 -2.28
C PHE A 209 -4.02 15.96 -1.74
N ASN A 210 -3.30 16.74 -2.53
CA ASN A 210 -2.02 17.35 -2.15
C ASN A 210 -2.19 18.69 -1.39
N GLY A 211 -3.27 19.41 -1.65
CA GLY A 211 -3.56 20.72 -1.06
C GLY A 211 -4.59 20.63 0.06
N LYS A 212 -5.79 21.15 -0.20
CA LYS A 212 -6.84 21.40 0.80
C LYS A 212 -7.19 20.18 1.65
N ALA A 213 -7.28 18.99 1.05
CA ALA A 213 -7.65 17.77 1.76
C ALA A 213 -6.51 17.23 2.63
N GLY A 214 -5.25 17.53 2.27
CA GLY A 214 -4.05 17.16 3.06
C GLY A 214 -3.76 15.65 3.10
N CYS A 215 -4.39 14.84 2.25
CA CYS A 215 -4.26 13.38 2.24
C CYS A 215 -2.81 12.92 2.00
N ALA A 216 -2.07 13.68 1.17
CA ALA A 216 -0.66 13.42 0.89
C ALA A 216 0.27 13.54 2.12
N GLY A 217 -0.21 14.08 3.24
CA GLY A 217 0.54 14.12 4.51
C GLY A 217 0.96 12.74 4.99
N CYS A 218 0.07 11.74 4.81
CA CYS A 218 0.32 10.33 5.14
C CYS A 218 0.42 9.46 3.86
N HIS A 219 -0.38 9.74 2.84
CA HIS A 219 -0.45 8.91 1.63
C HIS A 219 0.45 9.43 0.51
N LYS A 220 1.77 9.33 0.73
CA LYS A 220 2.80 9.88 -0.17
C LYS A 220 3.02 9.02 -1.41
N PRO A 221 3.06 9.60 -2.64
CA PRO A 221 3.57 8.90 -3.81
C PRO A 221 4.99 8.36 -3.55
N PRO A 222 5.40 7.28 -4.21
CA PRO A 222 4.69 6.59 -5.30
C PRO A 222 3.81 5.42 -4.85
N LEU A 223 3.94 4.98 -3.60
CA LEU A 223 3.10 3.94 -3.01
C LEU A 223 1.78 4.48 -2.43
N PHE A 224 1.61 5.80 -2.38
CA PHE A 224 0.51 6.45 -1.66
C PHE A 224 0.40 5.98 -0.21
N SER A 225 1.55 5.90 0.45
CA SER A 225 1.74 5.53 1.86
C SER A 225 3.10 6.02 2.33
N ASP A 226 3.16 6.51 3.57
CA ASP A 226 4.39 6.85 4.28
C ASP A 226 4.97 5.66 5.08
N GLY A 227 4.24 4.54 5.14
CA GLY A 227 4.58 3.38 5.95
C GLY A 227 4.60 3.64 7.47
N GLN A 228 4.13 4.81 7.92
CA GLN A 228 4.10 5.20 9.33
C GLN A 228 2.78 4.78 9.99
N PHE A 229 2.67 5.04 11.29
CA PHE A 229 1.55 4.62 12.13
C PHE A 229 0.79 5.84 12.64
N HIS A 230 -0.51 5.88 12.37
CA HIS A 230 -1.36 6.99 12.75
C HIS A 230 -2.65 6.48 13.38
N ASN A 231 -3.10 7.12 14.45
CA ASN A 231 -4.44 6.94 14.98
C ASN A 231 -5.37 7.92 14.24
N VAL A 232 -6.45 7.38 13.66
CA VAL A 232 -7.44 8.13 12.87
C VAL A 232 -8.78 8.30 13.61
N GLY A 233 -8.79 8.05 14.92
CA GLY A 233 -9.97 8.11 15.79
C GLY A 233 -10.96 6.96 15.61
N LEU A 234 -10.66 5.94 14.79
CA LEU A 234 -11.65 4.90 14.44
C LEU A 234 -12.07 4.07 15.67
N GLU A 235 -11.13 3.83 16.58
CA GLU A 235 -11.35 3.05 17.80
C GLU A 235 -12.01 3.86 18.93
N ALA A 236 -12.12 5.17 18.78
CA ALA A 236 -12.64 6.05 19.82
C ALA A 236 -14.11 5.70 20.15
N GLY A 237 -14.37 5.46 21.43
CA GLY A 237 -15.69 5.11 21.96
C GLY A 237 -16.13 3.66 21.73
N LYS A 238 -15.28 2.79 21.16
CA LYS A 238 -15.57 1.36 21.09
C LYS A 238 -15.44 0.72 22.48
N ALA A 239 -16.28 -0.27 22.77
CA ALA A 239 -16.22 -1.01 24.04
C ALA A 239 -14.90 -1.77 24.20
N ASN A 240 -14.38 -2.33 23.10
CA ASN A 240 -13.11 -3.05 23.03
C ASN A 240 -12.27 -2.45 21.89
N PRO A 241 -11.59 -1.32 22.10
CA PRO A 241 -10.77 -0.69 21.07
C PRO A 241 -9.56 -1.57 20.73
N ASP A 242 -9.26 -1.73 19.44
CA ASP A 242 -8.04 -2.40 19.00
C ASP A 242 -6.82 -1.52 19.36
N PRO A 243 -5.88 -2.00 20.19
CA PRO A 243 -4.73 -1.22 20.61
C PRO A 243 -3.78 -0.84 19.46
N GLY A 244 -3.89 -1.49 18.30
CA GLY A 244 -3.06 -1.19 17.14
C GLY A 244 -1.57 -1.37 17.45
N ARG A 245 -0.79 -0.35 17.10
CA ARG A 245 0.66 -0.29 17.26
C ARG A 245 1.11 -0.38 18.73
N PHE A 246 0.32 0.11 19.69
CA PHE A 246 0.62 -0.05 21.12
C PHE A 246 0.81 -1.50 21.53
N ALA A 247 0.13 -2.45 20.89
CA ALA A 247 0.33 -3.88 21.17
C ALA A 247 1.77 -4.33 20.95
N VAL A 248 2.49 -3.65 20.05
CA VAL A 248 3.89 -3.91 19.67
C VAL A 248 4.86 -3.07 20.49
N THR A 249 4.63 -1.77 20.61
CA THR A 249 5.61 -0.83 21.18
C THR A 249 5.45 -0.60 22.67
N LYS A 250 4.24 -0.79 23.22
CA LYS A 250 3.86 -0.43 24.60
C LYS A 250 3.98 1.06 24.91
N ASP A 251 4.16 1.91 23.90
CA ASP A 251 4.16 3.37 24.06
C ASP A 251 2.71 3.89 24.02
N PRO A 252 2.19 4.53 25.09
CA PRO A 252 0.83 5.04 25.12
C PRO A 252 0.45 5.96 23.95
N ARG A 253 1.43 6.62 23.31
CA ARG A 253 1.23 7.48 22.14
C ARG A 253 0.85 6.70 20.89
N ASP A 254 1.16 5.40 20.84
CA ASP A 254 0.84 4.49 19.74
C ASP A 254 -0.53 3.81 19.90
N LEU A 255 -1.30 4.16 20.92
CA LEU A 255 -2.59 3.53 21.19
C LEU A 255 -3.55 3.78 20.01
N SER A 256 -4.05 2.68 19.46
CA SER A 256 -4.96 2.65 18.30
C SER A 256 -4.36 3.28 17.05
N ALA A 257 -3.03 3.35 16.95
CA ALA A 257 -2.33 3.75 15.73
C ALA A 257 -2.14 2.56 14.80
N PHE A 258 -2.36 2.76 13.50
CA PHE A 258 -2.23 1.72 12.48
C PHE A 258 -1.38 2.20 11.31
N LYS A 259 -0.73 1.26 10.64
CA LYS A 259 0.09 1.52 9.45
C LYS A 259 -0.76 2.18 8.37
N THR A 260 -0.28 3.28 7.78
CA THR A 260 -0.89 3.89 6.60
C THR A 260 -0.92 2.88 5.46
N PRO A 261 -2.08 2.39 5.01
CA PRO A 261 -2.14 1.47 3.87
C PRO A 261 -1.80 2.23 2.57
N SER A 262 -1.31 1.51 1.56
CA SER A 262 -1.20 2.06 0.22
C SER A 262 -2.59 2.33 -0.36
N LEU A 263 -2.73 3.42 -1.10
CA LEU A 263 -3.94 3.71 -1.87
C LEU A 263 -3.89 3.15 -3.31
N ARG A 264 -2.83 2.44 -3.69
CA ARG A 264 -2.77 1.75 -4.99
C ARG A 264 -3.88 0.71 -5.05
N SER A 265 -4.72 0.81 -6.08
CA SER A 265 -5.90 -0.04 -6.28
C SER A 265 -6.89 -0.04 -5.10
N VAL A 266 -7.00 1.07 -4.36
CA VAL A 266 -7.92 1.19 -3.21
C VAL A 266 -9.41 1.11 -3.60
N ALA A 267 -9.76 1.47 -4.83
CA ALA A 267 -11.14 1.42 -5.30
C ALA A 267 -11.72 0.00 -5.37
N ILE A 268 -10.87 -1.03 -5.35
CA ILE A 268 -11.30 -2.44 -5.46
C ILE A 268 -10.93 -3.30 -4.25
N SER A 269 -10.45 -2.70 -3.16
CA SER A 269 -9.94 -3.42 -1.96
C SER A 269 -10.79 -3.22 -0.71
N GLY A 270 -12.05 -2.82 -0.89
CA GLY A 270 -13.00 -2.70 0.21
C GLY A 270 -13.35 -4.06 0.85
N PRO A 271 -13.95 -4.08 2.05
CA PRO A 271 -14.29 -2.92 2.86
C PRO A 271 -13.06 -2.24 3.47
N TYR A 272 -13.26 -1.07 4.08
CA TYR A 272 -12.18 -0.14 4.42
C TYR A 272 -11.87 -0.13 5.92
N PHE A 273 -10.65 0.35 6.20
CA PHE A 273 -9.98 0.36 7.51
C PHE A 273 -9.56 -1.02 8.03
N HIS A 274 -8.83 -1.02 9.14
CA HIS A 274 -8.25 -2.24 9.71
C HIS A 274 -9.30 -3.22 10.24
N ASP A 275 -10.52 -2.79 10.50
CA ASP A 275 -11.63 -3.60 11.00
C ASP A 275 -12.70 -3.90 9.94
N GLY A 276 -12.53 -3.36 8.72
CA GLY A 276 -13.48 -3.54 7.62
C GLY A 276 -14.87 -2.97 7.90
N SER A 277 -14.99 -2.03 8.84
CA SER A 277 -16.29 -1.50 9.30
C SER A 277 -16.97 -0.58 8.29
N VAL A 278 -16.26 -0.10 7.27
CA VAL A 278 -16.78 0.87 6.30
C VAL A 278 -16.90 0.23 4.93
N GLY A 279 -18.12 0.14 4.41
CA GLY A 279 -18.44 -0.66 3.23
C GLY A 279 -18.16 -0.01 1.85
N SER A 280 -17.81 1.27 1.80
CA SER A 280 -17.62 2.00 0.52
C SER A 280 -16.48 3.00 0.56
N LEU A 281 -15.83 3.23 -0.57
CA LEU A 281 -14.72 4.19 -0.67
C LEU A 281 -15.18 5.61 -0.34
N ASP A 282 -16.37 6.01 -0.80
CA ASP A 282 -16.98 7.31 -0.46
C ASP A 282 -17.07 7.51 1.05
N ALA A 283 -17.68 6.56 1.78
CA ALA A 283 -17.77 6.64 3.23
C ALA A 283 -16.39 6.67 3.93
N ALA A 284 -15.40 5.95 3.40
CA ALA A 284 -14.04 5.97 3.94
C ALA A 284 -13.36 7.33 3.72
N VAL A 285 -13.48 7.91 2.52
CA VAL A 285 -12.97 9.25 2.20
C VAL A 285 -13.66 10.30 3.06
N ARG A 286 -14.98 10.23 3.23
CA ARG A 286 -15.74 11.14 4.10
C ARG A 286 -15.32 11.04 5.55
N TYR A 287 -15.10 9.83 6.06
CA TYR A 287 -14.58 9.63 7.42
C TYR A 287 -13.22 10.33 7.59
N MET A 288 -12.29 10.11 6.67
CA MET A 288 -10.97 10.76 6.71
C MET A 288 -11.08 12.28 6.57
N ALA A 289 -11.90 12.78 5.64
CA ALA A 289 -12.12 14.21 5.41
C ALA A 289 -12.79 14.93 6.59
N SER A 290 -13.60 14.22 7.39
CA SER A 290 -14.21 14.73 8.62
C SER A 290 -13.23 14.90 9.77
N GLY A 291 -11.97 14.47 9.60
CA GLY A 291 -10.96 14.52 10.64
C GLY A 291 -11.02 13.35 11.64
N GLY A 292 -11.89 12.36 11.44
CA GLY A 292 -12.10 11.24 12.35
C GLY A 292 -12.64 11.64 13.73
N LYS A 293 -12.98 10.66 14.57
CA LYS A 293 -13.50 10.95 15.93
C LYS A 293 -12.44 11.58 16.83
N ALA A 294 -12.88 12.25 17.89
CA ALA A 294 -11.95 12.80 18.89
C ALA A 294 -11.29 11.66 19.69
N ASP A 295 -9.96 11.66 19.72
CA ASP A 295 -9.13 10.73 20.47
C ASP A 295 -7.85 11.45 20.89
N ALA A 296 -7.35 11.21 22.10
CA ALA A 296 -6.18 11.89 22.64
C ALA A 296 -4.89 11.60 21.85
N ASN A 297 -4.82 10.43 21.20
CA ASN A 297 -3.67 10.00 20.41
C ASN A 297 -3.88 10.19 18.89
N LYS A 298 -5.01 10.78 18.47
CA LYS A 298 -5.29 11.02 17.05
C LYS A 298 -4.18 11.85 16.41
N SER A 299 -3.76 11.44 15.22
CA SER A 299 -2.77 12.18 14.43
C SER A 299 -3.25 13.60 14.16
N GLY A 300 -2.42 14.59 14.49
CA GLY A 300 -2.70 16.01 14.23
C GLY A 300 -2.76 16.37 12.74
N LEU A 301 -2.33 15.46 11.85
CA LEU A 301 -2.49 15.61 10.40
C LEU A 301 -3.96 15.45 9.96
N LEU A 302 -4.75 14.68 10.72
CA LEU A 302 -6.13 14.36 10.40
C LEU A 302 -7.08 15.37 11.06
N VAL A 303 -7.54 16.33 10.28
CA VAL A 303 -8.44 17.41 10.72
C VAL A 303 -9.60 17.56 9.74
N ASP A 304 -10.72 18.07 10.23
CA ASP A 304 -11.88 18.36 9.39
C ASP A 304 -11.54 19.52 8.44
N ARG A 305 -11.39 19.20 7.15
CA ARG A 305 -11.07 20.18 6.09
C ARG A 305 -12.31 20.83 5.48
N LYS A 306 -13.51 20.51 5.97
CA LYS A 306 -14.80 21.03 5.50
C LYS A 306 -14.92 20.92 3.97
N LEU A 307 -14.60 19.74 3.44
CA LEU A 307 -14.71 19.47 2.02
C LEU A 307 -16.18 19.41 1.60
N ALA A 308 -16.51 20.05 0.49
CA ALA A 308 -17.83 19.97 -0.13
C ALA A 308 -18.00 18.61 -0.85
N ASP A 309 -19.25 18.20 -1.11
CA ASP A 309 -19.54 16.93 -1.81
C ASP A 309 -18.86 16.84 -3.18
N LYS A 310 -18.77 17.95 -3.92
CA LYS A 310 -18.03 18.00 -5.18
C LYS A 310 -16.55 17.68 -5.00
N GLU A 311 -15.92 18.19 -3.94
CA GLU A 311 -14.51 17.94 -3.66
C GLU A 311 -14.28 16.48 -3.24
N ILE A 312 -15.22 15.88 -2.50
CA ILE A 312 -15.21 14.45 -2.18
C ILE A 312 -15.32 13.61 -3.47
N ALA A 313 -16.25 13.94 -4.36
CA ALA A 313 -16.39 13.26 -5.65
C ALA A 313 -15.13 13.34 -6.50
N GLN A 314 -14.45 14.49 -6.52
CA GLN A 314 -13.18 14.68 -7.22
C GLN A 314 -12.06 13.84 -6.60
N LEU A 315 -11.96 13.78 -5.27
CA LEU A 315 -11.03 12.88 -4.58
C LEU A 315 -11.29 11.42 -4.95
N LEU A 316 -12.55 10.99 -5.01
CA LEU A 316 -12.91 9.63 -5.43
C LEU A 316 -12.49 9.35 -6.87
N ALA A 317 -12.77 10.28 -7.79
CA ALA A 317 -12.31 10.17 -9.18
C ALA A 317 -10.79 10.02 -9.27
N PHE A 318 -10.03 10.74 -8.45
CA PHE A 318 -8.57 10.56 -8.36
C PHE A 318 -8.19 9.16 -7.84
N LEU A 319 -8.78 8.69 -6.74
CA LEU A 319 -8.46 7.38 -6.17
C LEU A 319 -8.79 6.22 -7.12
N GLU A 320 -9.84 6.35 -7.94
CA GLU A 320 -10.14 5.37 -9.00
C GLU A 320 -9.00 5.26 -10.01
N THR A 321 -8.35 6.37 -10.34
CA THR A 321 -7.22 6.40 -11.29
C THR A 321 -5.96 5.70 -10.76
N LEU A 322 -5.91 5.35 -9.46
CA LEU A 322 -4.83 4.58 -8.86
C LEU A 322 -5.02 3.06 -9.03
N THR A 323 -6.11 2.61 -9.65
CA THR A 323 -6.40 1.19 -9.88
C THR A 323 -5.63 0.67 -11.07
N SER A 324 -4.83 -0.37 -10.83
CA SER A 324 -4.05 -1.05 -11.87
C SER A 324 -4.79 -2.26 -12.45
N HIS A 325 -4.67 -2.45 -13.77
CA HIS A 325 -5.39 -3.48 -14.53
C HIS A 325 -4.47 -4.57 -15.08
N GLU A 326 -3.35 -4.86 -14.42
CA GLU A 326 -2.44 -5.90 -14.87
C GLU A 326 -3.12 -7.28 -14.87
N ARG A 327 -2.95 -8.01 -15.98
CA ARG A 327 -3.44 -9.38 -16.11
C ARG A 327 -2.74 -10.26 -15.10
N PHE A 328 -3.52 -11.10 -14.43
CA PHE A 328 -3.00 -12.12 -13.54
C PHE A 328 -3.55 -13.48 -13.92
N GLU A 329 -2.66 -14.43 -14.17
CA GLU A 329 -3.03 -15.81 -14.44
C GLU A 329 -2.73 -16.67 -13.21
N PRO A 330 -3.73 -17.35 -12.63
CA PRO A 330 -3.48 -18.34 -11.59
C PRO A 330 -2.49 -19.41 -12.09
N PRO A 331 -1.57 -19.88 -11.23
CA PRO A 331 -0.66 -20.94 -11.60
C PRO A 331 -1.41 -22.27 -11.72
N LYS A 332 -0.85 -23.22 -12.48
CA LYS A 332 -1.22 -24.63 -12.34
C LYS A 332 -0.53 -25.18 -11.08
N VAL A 333 -1.34 -25.58 -10.10
CA VAL A 333 -0.88 -26.29 -8.89
C VAL A 333 -0.70 -27.77 -9.25
N PRO A 334 0.44 -28.41 -8.90
CA PRO A 334 0.78 -29.77 -9.34
C PRO A 334 0.04 -30.89 -8.58
#